data_AF-A0A7S2WR30-F1
#
_entry.id   AF-A0A7S2WR30-F1
#
_cell.length_a   1.000
_cell.length_b   1.000
_cell.length_c   1.000
_cell.angle_alpha   90.00
_cell.angle_beta   90.00
_cell.angle_gamma   90.00
#
_symmetry.space_group_name_H-M   'P 1'
#
loop_
_entity.id
_entity.type
_entity.pdbx_description
1 polymer ?
#
loop_
_entity_poly.entity_id
_entity_poly.type
_entity_poly.pdbx_seq_one_letter_code
_entity_poly.pdbx_strand_id
1 'polypeptide(L)'
;LSNAIIFFDECESLFSKRGSGGSGELTELLTELERFTGIVFLATNRPFDLDEAMYRRISEVFDFRPPNFVERLKIWKLVTSHDAIPCDEKINWDTIALQYDL
;
A
#
# COMPACT_ATOMS: atom_id res chain seq x y z
N LEU A 1 17.35 1.41 16.00
CA LEU A 1 16.02 1.43 15.35
C LEU A 1 14.85 1.36 16.35
N SER A 2 15.06 1.64 17.64
CA SER A 2 14.06 1.43 18.71
C SER A 2 12.76 2.27 18.59
N ASN A 3 12.73 3.26 17.69
CA ASN A 3 11.54 4.06 17.34
C ASN A 3 11.46 4.28 15.82
N ALA A 4 11.65 3.23 15.02
CA ALA A 4 11.54 3.32 13.56
C ALA A 4 10.22 2.76 13.04
N ILE A 5 9.78 3.28 11.90
CA ILE A 5 8.78 2.64 11.05
C ILE A 5 9.55 2.06 9.86
N ILE A 6 9.31 0.79 9.55
CA ILE A 6 9.85 0.14 8.35
C ILE A 6 8.72 0.06 7.33
N PHE A 7 8.99 0.49 6.10
CA PHE A 7 8.05 0.40 4.99
C PHE A 7 8.69 -0.39 3.85
N PHE A 8 8.05 -1.48 3.46
CA PHE A 8 8.42 -2.25 2.27
C PHE A 8 7.36 -2.02 1.20
N ASP A 9 7.75 -1.34 0.12
CA ASP A 9 6.96 -1.25 -1.09
C ASP A 9 7.24 -2.45 -2.00
N GLU A 10 6.27 -2.82 -2.84
CA GLU A 10 6.34 -3.98 -3.75
C GLU A 10 6.88 -5.25 -3.05
N CYS A 11 6.36 -5.52 -1.85
CA CYS A 11 6.94 -6.51 -0.94
C CYS A 11 6.91 -7.94 -1.50
N GLU A 12 6.07 -8.22 -2.49
CA GLU A 12 6.08 -9.51 -3.17
C GLU A 12 7.39 -9.84 -3.89
N SER A 13 8.20 -8.84 -4.24
CA SER A 13 9.54 -9.05 -4.79
C SER A 13 10.48 -9.74 -3.77
N LEU A 14 10.31 -9.40 -2.49
CA LEU A 14 11.05 -9.97 -1.36
C LEU A 14 10.44 -11.29 -0.90
N PHE A 15 9.11 -11.38 -0.92
CA PHE A 15 8.33 -12.44 -0.25
C PHE A 15 7.60 -13.40 -1.20
N SER A 16 7.92 -13.36 -2.50
CA SER A 16 7.33 -14.22 -3.52
C SER A 16 7.50 -15.70 -3.17
N LYS A 17 6.47 -16.51 -3.50
CA LYS A 17 6.49 -17.98 -3.43
C LYS A 17 7.61 -18.56 -4.31
N ARG A 18 8.86 -18.56 -3.82
CA ARG A 18 9.97 -19.29 -4.46
C ARG A 18 9.82 -20.78 -4.13
N GLY A 19 9.87 -21.62 -5.15
CA GLY A 19 9.58 -23.05 -5.07
C GLY A 19 10.30 -23.77 -3.93
N SER A 20 9.53 -24.47 -3.10
CA SER A 20 9.88 -25.52 -2.13
C SER A 20 11.04 -25.30 -1.13
N GLY A 21 11.66 -24.13 -1.09
CA GLY A 21 12.72 -23.82 -0.14
C GLY A 21 13.08 -22.35 -0.25
N GLY A 22 12.51 -21.53 0.64
CA GLY A 22 12.91 -20.12 0.76
C GLY A 22 14.43 -20.04 0.89
N SER A 23 15.06 -19.08 0.20
CA SER A 23 16.48 -18.82 0.43
C SER A 23 16.69 -18.53 1.92
N GLY A 24 17.78 -18.99 2.52
CA GLY A 24 18.04 -18.80 3.96
C GLY A 24 17.93 -17.32 4.38
N GLU A 25 18.26 -16.42 3.47
CA GLU A 25 18.13 -14.96 3.58
C GLU A 25 16.69 -14.49 3.89
N LEU A 26 15.67 -15.14 3.31
CA LEU A 26 14.26 -14.80 3.54
C LEU A 26 13.82 -15.20 4.95
N THR A 27 14.31 -16.36 5.42
CA THR A 27 14.01 -16.86 6.76
C THR A 27 14.69 -16.00 7.83
N GLU A 28 15.90 -15.54 7.56
CA GLU A 28 16.63 -14.61 8.41
C GLU A 28 15.93 -13.24 8.46
N LEU A 29 15.54 -12.67 7.32
CA LEU A 29 14.77 -11.43 7.26
C LEU A 29 13.48 -11.52 8.08
N LEU A 30 12.75 -12.61 7.94
CA LEU A 30 11.53 -12.86 8.71
C LEU A 30 11.78 -12.89 10.21
N THR A 31 12.85 -13.55 10.62
CA THR A 31 13.24 -13.65 12.04
C THR A 31 13.57 -12.27 12.59
N GLU A 32 14.27 -11.43 11.82
CA GLU A 32 14.58 -10.06 12.24
C GLU A 32 13.35 -9.15 12.30
N LEU A 33 12.40 -9.31 11.37
CA LEU A 33 11.11 -8.60 11.42
C LEU A 33 10.29 -8.99 12.65
N GLU A 34 10.31 -10.26 13.06
CA GLU A 34 9.65 -10.71 14.30
C GLU A 34 10.30 -10.13 15.57
N ARG A 35 11.63 -9.90 15.55
CA ARG A 35 12.37 -9.28 16.67
C ARG A 35 12.20 -7.77 16.72
N PHE A 36 11.79 -7.16 15.61
CA PHE A 36 11.64 -5.72 15.52
C PHE A 36 10.44 -5.25 16.35
N THR A 37 10.69 -4.38 17.33
CA THR A 37 9.65 -3.89 18.25
C THR A 37 8.90 -2.66 17.73
N GLY A 38 9.16 -2.22 16.49
CA GLY A 38 8.50 -1.09 15.85
C GLY A 38 7.36 -1.49 14.93
N ILE A 39 6.87 -0.55 14.12
CA ILE A 39 5.80 -0.79 13.15
C ILE A 39 6.41 -1.13 11.79
N VAL A 40 5.91 -2.19 11.17
CA VAL A 40 6.25 -2.58 9.79
C VAL A 40 5.01 -2.44 8.93
N PHE A 41 5.12 -1.66 7.86
CA PHE A 41 4.13 -1.57 6.81
C PHE A 41 4.63 -2.33 5.57
N LEU A 42 3.74 -3.14 5.00
CA LEU A 42 3.97 -3.88 3.76
C LEU A 42 2.95 -3.39 2.73
N ALA A 43 3.42 -2.92 1.58
CA ALA A 43 2.58 -2.58 0.43
C ALA A 43 2.84 -3.57 -0.71
N THR A 44 1.77 -3.99 -1.37
CA THR A 44 1.83 -4.91 -2.52
C THR A 44 0.64 -4.70 -3.43
N ASN A 45 0.88 -4.83 -4.74
CA ASN A 45 -0.19 -4.92 -5.74
C ASN A 45 -0.57 -6.37 -6.06
N ARG A 46 0.16 -7.35 -5.50
CA ARG A 46 0.04 -8.79 -5.80
C ARG A 46 -0.02 -9.60 -4.50
N PRO A 47 -1.05 -9.42 -3.66
CA PRO A 47 -1.14 -10.09 -2.36
C PRO A 47 -1.15 -11.62 -2.46
N PHE A 48 -1.62 -12.18 -3.59
CA PHE A 48 -1.66 -13.62 -3.83
C PHE A 48 -0.28 -14.26 -4.12
N ASP A 49 0.70 -13.45 -4.53
CA ASP A 49 2.08 -13.88 -4.79
C ASP A 49 2.87 -14.05 -3.48
N LEU A 50 2.38 -13.49 -2.37
CA LEU A 50 2.98 -13.65 -1.05
C LEU A 50 2.83 -15.10 -0.55
N ASP A 51 3.89 -15.60 0.09
CA ASP A 51 3.87 -16.93 0.71
C ASP A 51 2.93 -17.02 1.93
N GLU A 52 2.31 -18.18 2.14
CA GLU A 52 1.38 -18.42 3.26
C GLU A 52 2.05 -18.30 4.63
N ALA A 53 3.35 -18.57 4.75
CA ALA A 53 4.10 -18.38 5.99
C ALA A 53 4.31 -16.89 6.30
N MET A 54 4.45 -16.03 5.28
CA MET A 54 4.49 -14.58 5.44
C MET A 54 3.14 -14.05 5.87
N TYR A 55 2.08 -14.46 5.17
CA TYR A 55 0.72 -13.98 5.43
C TYR A 55 0.29 -14.24 6.88
N ARG A 56 0.66 -15.38 7.45
CA ARG A 56 0.41 -15.74 8.87
C ARG A 56 1.11 -14.85 9.90
N ARG A 57 2.11 -14.05 9.51
CA ARG A 57 2.86 -13.15 10.38
C ARG A 57 2.38 -11.70 10.32
N ILE A 58 1.50 -11.39 9.37
CA ILE A 58 0.91 -10.06 9.24
C ILE A 58 -0.19 -9.91 10.29
N SER A 59 -0.09 -8.88 11.13
CA SER A 59 -1.08 -8.63 12.19
C SER A 59 -2.41 -8.13 11.64
N GLU A 60 -2.37 -7.23 10.66
CA GLU A 60 -3.55 -6.59 10.06
C GLU A 60 -3.36 -6.43 8.55
N VAL A 61 -4.43 -6.67 7.80
CA VAL A 61 -4.44 -6.54 6.33
C VAL A 61 -5.54 -5.56 5.94
N PHE A 62 -5.16 -4.53 5.20
CA PHE A 62 -6.07 -3.52 4.69
C PHE A 62 -6.21 -3.66 3.17
N ASP A 63 -7.42 -3.96 2.72
CA ASP A 63 -7.75 -4.03 1.29
C ASP A 63 -8.02 -2.61 0.75
N PHE A 64 -7.23 -2.19 -0.22
CA PHE A 64 -7.38 -0.90 -0.89
C PHE A 64 -8.17 -1.09 -2.19
N ARG A 65 -9.43 -0.70 -2.14
CA ARG A 65 -10.31 -0.73 -3.32
C ARG A 65 -10.21 0.59 -4.08
N PRO A 66 -10.44 0.56 -5.40
CA PRO A 66 -10.60 1.79 -6.16
C PRO A 66 -11.67 2.69 -5.53
N PRO A 67 -11.41 4.00 -5.45
CA PRO A 67 -12.30 4.93 -4.77
C PRO A 67 -13.64 5.04 -5.49
N ASN A 68 -14.72 5.06 -4.73
CA ASN A 68 -16.06 5.33 -5.24
C ASN A 68 -16.21 6.82 -5.61
N PHE A 69 -17.34 7.18 -6.24
CA PHE A 69 -17.63 8.55 -6.65
C PHE A 69 -17.41 9.60 -5.53
N VAL A 70 -17.90 9.34 -4.32
CA VAL A 70 -17.79 10.28 -3.19
C VAL A 70 -16.34 10.44 -2.76
N GLU A 71 -15.56 9.35 -2.78
CA GLU A 71 -14.13 9.36 -2.46
C GLU A 71 -13.32 10.08 -3.55
N ARG A 72 -13.59 9.81 -4.83
CA ARG A 72 -12.95 10.51 -5.96
C ARG A 72 -13.20 12.02 -5.91
N LEU A 73 -14.45 12.44 -5.64
CA LEU A 73 -14.78 13.86 -5.49
C LEU A 73 -13.98 14.52 -4.37
N LYS A 74 -13.81 13.82 -3.24
CA LYS A 74 -12.98 14.31 -2.12
C LYS A 74 -11.51 14.39 -2.51
N ILE A 75 -10.97 13.38 -3.18
CA ILE A 75 -9.57 13.36 -3.63
C ILE A 75 -9.31 14.51 -4.60
N TRP A 76 -10.15 14.70 -5.61
CA TRP A 76 -10.02 15.80 -6.57
C TRP A 76 -10.00 17.16 -5.88
N LYS A 77 -10.99 17.42 -5.02
CA LYS A 77 -11.04 18.68 -4.26
C LYS A 77 -9.83 18.86 -3.35
N LEU A 78 -9.35 17.79 -2.70
CA LEU A 78 -8.18 17.85 -1.83
C LEU A 78 -6.92 18.22 -2.63
N VAL A 79 -6.65 17.52 -3.72
CA VAL A 79 -5.46 17.74 -4.56
C VAL A 79 -5.47 19.14 -5.16
N THR A 80 -6.63 19.65 -5.58
CA THR A 80 -6.73 20.97 -6.21
C THR A 80 -6.94 22.13 -5.24
N SER A 81 -7.22 21.86 -3.96
CA SER A 81 -7.29 22.89 -2.92
C SER A 81 -5.92 23.41 -2.47
N HIS A 82 -4.83 22.75 -2.86
CA HIS A 82 -3.49 23.30 -2.67
C HIS A 82 -3.24 24.40 -3.70
N ASP A 83 -2.83 25.59 -3.23
CA ASP A 83 -2.55 26.80 -4.03
C ASP A 83 -1.54 26.60 -5.19
N ALA A 84 -0.93 25.42 -5.29
CA ALA A 84 0.00 25.05 -6.34
C ALA A 84 -0.66 24.61 -7.65
N ILE A 85 -1.97 24.32 -7.69
CA ILE A 85 -2.66 23.85 -8.90
C ILE A 85 -3.71 24.87 -9.37
N PRO A 86 -3.38 25.75 -10.33
CA PRO A 86 -4.35 26.66 -10.92
C PRO A 86 -5.49 25.89 -11.57
N CYS A 87 -6.71 26.16 -11.12
CA CYS A 87 -7.93 25.54 -11.61
C CYS A 87 -8.87 26.61 -12.16
N ASP A 88 -9.51 26.33 -13.31
CA ASP A 88 -10.58 27.20 -13.81
C ASP A 88 -11.80 27.10 -12.88
N GLU A 89 -12.38 28.24 -12.50
CA GLU A 89 -13.58 28.30 -11.65
C GLU A 89 -14.78 27.56 -12.25
N LYS A 90 -14.76 27.30 -13.57
CA LYS A 90 -15.81 26.60 -14.30
C LYS A 90 -15.71 25.07 -14.21
N ILE A 91 -14.70 24.52 -13.54
CA ILE A 91 -14.56 23.06 -13.43
C ILE A 91 -15.73 22.48 -12.62
N ASN A 92 -16.44 21.54 -13.23
CA ASN A 92 -17.45 20.74 -12.56
C ASN A 92 -16.81 19.46 -12.00
N TRP A 93 -16.42 19.51 -10.72
CA TRP A 93 -15.78 18.38 -10.04
C TRP A 93 -16.65 17.14 -9.93
N ASP A 94 -17.98 17.28 -9.87
CA ASP A 94 -18.90 16.16 -9.88
C ASP A 94 -18.86 15.43 -11.24
N THR A 95 -18.80 16.16 -12.35
CA THR A 95 -18.61 15.54 -13.67
C THR A 95 -17.27 14.82 -13.77
N ILE A 96 -16.19 15.43 -13.28
CA ILE A 96 -14.86 14.80 -13.30
C ILE A 96 -14.85 13.52 -12.46
N ALA A 97 -15.38 13.56 -11.24
CA ALA A 97 -15.43 12.39 -10.35
C ALA A 97 -16.34 11.26 -10.86
N LEU A 98 -17.35 11.59 -11.68
CA LEU A 98 -18.22 10.60 -12.32
C LEU A 98 -17.56 9.98 -13.55
N GLN A 99 -16.91 10.80 -14.39
CA GLN A 99 -16.42 10.41 -15.70
C GLN A 99 -15.04 9.72 -15.66
N TYR A 100 -14.21 10.09 -14.69
CA TYR A 100 -12.85 9.57 -14.58
C TYR A 100 -12.69 8.76 -13.29
N ASP A 101 -12.26 7.51 -13.47
CA ASP A 101 -11.72 6.73 -12.38
C ASP A 101 -10.30 7.23 -12.04
N LEU A 102 -9.91 7.00 -10.78
CA LEU A 102 -8.57 7.27 -10.27
C LEU A 102 -7.77 5.96 -10.21
#